data_AF-A0A934RV58-F1
#
_entry.id   AF-A0A934RV58-F1
#
_cell.length_a   1.000
_cell.length_b   1.000
_cell.length_c   1.000
_cell.angle_alpha   90.00
_cell.angle_beta   90.00
_cell.angle_gamma   90.00
#
_symmetry.space_group_name_H-M   'P 1'
#
loop_
_entity.id
_entity.type
_entity.pdbx_description
1 polymer ?
#
loop_
_entity_poly.entity_id
_entity_poly.type
_entity_poly.pdbx_seq_one_letter_code
_entity_poly.pdbx_strand_id
1 'polypeptide(L)'
;MLAHAPSSTKPTPGDIVQVRTRHYVVEGASYDNYGTVLDLACMDEDAQGHELQVIWELEQDGLIVTKQAWESIGSKGFGSREYFASFFNTQLSKTTC
;
A
#
# COMPACT_ATOMS: atom_id res chain seq x y z
N MET A 1 -3.79 15.44 2.53
CA MET A 1 -4.91 14.83 3.26
C MET A 1 -5.83 14.21 2.21
N LEU A 2 -5.54 12.98 1.76
CA LEU A 2 -6.43 12.25 0.86
C LEU A 2 -7.40 11.47 1.74
N ALA A 3 -8.65 11.91 1.77
CA ALA A 3 -9.71 11.21 2.49
C ALA A 3 -9.99 9.89 1.77
N HIS A 4 -9.60 8.78 2.38
CA HIS A 4 -10.11 7.47 1.98
C HIS A 4 -11.56 7.40 2.48
N ALA A 5 -12.52 7.42 1.56
CA ALA A 5 -13.89 7.10 1.92
C ALA A 5 -13.89 5.64 2.44
N PRO A 6 -14.44 5.35 3.64
CA PRO A 6 -14.55 3.98 4.09
C PRO A 6 -15.61 3.30 3.21
N SER A 7 -15.18 2.61 2.16
CA SER A 7 -16.05 1.64 1.51
C SER A 7 -16.31 0.56 2.55
N SER A 8 -17.56 0.43 2.99
CA SER A 8 -18.12 -0.65 3.84
C SER A 8 -17.98 -2.05 3.20
N THR A 9 -17.05 -2.24 2.28
CA THR A 9 -16.79 -3.46 1.55
C THR A 9 -15.82 -4.28 2.38
N LYS A 10 -16.18 -5.53 2.68
CA LYS A 10 -15.27 -6.48 3.32
C LYS A 10 -14.14 -6.82 2.33
N PRO A 11 -12.87 -6.88 2.76
CA PRO A 11 -11.77 -7.27 1.88
C PRO A 11 -11.99 -8.66 1.30
N THR A 12 -11.64 -8.83 0.03
CA THR A 12 -11.76 -10.09 -0.70
C THR A 12 -10.38 -10.57 -1.18
N PRO A 13 -10.18 -11.88 -1.43
CA PRO A 13 -8.92 -12.37 -1.97
C PRO A 13 -8.51 -11.63 -3.25
N GLY A 14 -7.25 -11.18 -3.31
CA GLY A 14 -6.69 -10.36 -4.38
C GLY A 14 -6.73 -8.85 -4.12
N ASP A 15 -7.49 -8.37 -3.11
CA ASP A 15 -7.41 -6.98 -2.68
C ASP A 15 -6.06 -6.70 -2.03
N ILE A 16 -5.61 -5.45 -2.14
CA ILE A 16 -4.47 -4.93 -1.37
C ILE A 16 -5.03 -4.17 -0.18
N VAL A 17 -4.54 -4.50 1.01
CA VAL A 17 -4.91 -3.83 2.26
C VAL A 17 -3.69 -3.26 2.95
N GLN A 18 -3.89 -2.14 3.65
CA GLN A 18 -2.91 -1.59 4.58
C GLN A 18 -3.34 -1.92 6.01
N VAL A 19 -2.44 -2.54 6.77
CA VAL A 19 -2.65 -2.90 8.18
C VAL A 19 -1.36 -2.58 8.94
N ARG A 20 -1.46 -1.84 10.06
CA ARG A 20 -0.31 -1.46 10.91
C ARG A 20 0.85 -0.88 10.11
N THR A 21 0.53 0.04 9.19
CA THR A 21 1.48 0.74 8.31
C THR A 21 2.10 -0.10 7.19
N ARG A 22 1.85 -1.41 7.11
CA ARG A 22 2.38 -2.29 6.05
C ARG A 22 1.33 -2.63 5.00
N HIS A 23 1.77 -2.93 3.79
CA HIS A 23 0.89 -3.39 2.71
C HIS A 23 0.87 -4.92 2.61
N TYR A 24 -0.32 -5.47 2.42
CA TYR A 24 -0.54 -6.90 2.26
C TYR A 24 -1.47 -7.17 1.10
N VAL A 25 -1.28 -8.31 0.44
CA VAL A 25 -2.29 -8.91 -0.43
C VAL A 25 -3.16 -9.86 0.41
N VAL A 26 -4.47 -9.82 0.20
CA VAL A 26 -5.40 -10.79 0.80
C VAL A 26 -5.31 -12.09 0.02
N GLU A 27 -4.82 -13.15 0.66
CA GLU A 27 -4.76 -14.49 0.04
C GLU A 27 -6.01 -15.31 0.34
N GLY A 28 -6.56 -15.16 1.55
CA GLY A 28 -7.73 -15.86 2.04
C GLY A 28 -8.65 -14.95 2.82
N ALA A 29 -9.95 -15.21 2.75
CA ALA A 29 -10.96 -14.50 3.54
C ALA A 29 -12.07 -15.47 3.97
N SER A 30 -12.38 -15.49 5.26
CA SER A 30 -13.51 -16.21 5.84
C SER A 30 -14.48 -15.20 6.46
N TYR A 31 -15.76 -15.33 6.13
CA TYR A 31 -16.82 -14.44 6.61
C TYR A 31 -17.77 -15.22 7.48
N ASP A 32 -17.65 -15.07 8.80
CA ASP A 32 -18.54 -15.70 9.77
C ASP A 32 -19.35 -14.64 10.52
N ASN A 33 -20.34 -15.08 11.30
CA ASN A 33 -21.17 -14.23 12.16
C ASN A 33 -20.33 -13.52 13.24
N TYR A 34 -19.15 -14.05 13.57
CA TYR A 34 -18.25 -13.51 14.57
C TYR A 34 -17.24 -12.49 14.02
N GLY A 35 -17.18 -12.30 12.69
CA GLY A 35 -16.28 -11.35 12.04
C GLY A 35 -15.69 -11.86 10.72
N THR A 36 -14.81 -11.04 10.16
CA THR A 36 -14.11 -11.32 8.90
C THR A 36 -12.66 -11.66 9.20
N VAL A 37 -12.27 -12.92 9.00
CA VAL A 37 -10.88 -13.38 9.17
C VAL A 37 -10.16 -13.31 7.83
N LEU A 38 -8.99 -12.69 7.81
CA LEU A 38 -8.17 -12.53 6.61
C LEU A 38 -6.82 -13.19 6.79
N ASP A 39 -6.38 -13.91 5.76
CA ASP A 39 -5.01 -14.39 5.59
C ASP A 39 -4.28 -13.44 4.65
N LEU A 40 -3.19 -12.85 5.12
CA LEU A 40 -2.49 -11.74 4.47
C LEU A 40 -1.03 -12.10 4.21
N ALA A 41 -0.55 -11.84 3.00
CA ALA A 41 0.88 -11.95 2.65
C ALA A 41 1.48 -10.55 2.47
N CYS A 42 2.60 -10.28 3.18
CA CYS A 42 3.23 -8.97 3.15
C CYS A 42 3.89 -8.66 1.81
N MET A 43 3.66 -7.45 1.30
CA MET A 43 4.20 -6.97 0.02
C MET A 43 5.45 -6.09 0.19
N ASP A 44 5.75 -5.66 1.41
CA ASP A 44 6.89 -4.79 1.66
C ASP A 44 8.21 -5.57 1.53
N GLU A 45 9.20 -5.00 0.82
CA GLU A 45 10.48 -5.68 0.52
C GLU A 45 11.26 -6.09 1.78
N ASP A 46 11.12 -5.35 2.88
CA ASP A 46 11.80 -5.63 4.14
C ASP A 46 11.16 -6.76 4.96
N ALA A 47 10.01 -7.27 4.52
CA ALA A 47 9.22 -8.29 5.20
C ALA A 47 8.61 -9.31 4.23
N GLN A 48 9.25 -9.54 3.07
CA GLN A 48 8.77 -10.50 2.08
C GLN A 48 8.70 -11.91 2.67
N GLY A 49 7.55 -12.59 2.49
CA GLY A 49 7.31 -13.94 3.01
C GLY A 49 6.77 -14.00 4.45
N HIS A 50 6.51 -12.85 5.08
CA HIS A 50 5.78 -12.81 6.35
C HIS A 50 4.27 -12.85 6.10
N GLU A 51 3.63 -13.87 6.67
CA GLU A 51 2.18 -14.02 6.71
C GLU A 51 1.59 -13.38 7.98
N LEU A 52 0.37 -12.85 7.87
CA LEU A 52 -0.38 -12.25 8.97
C LEU A 52 -1.84 -12.68 8.88
N GLN A 53 -2.40 -13.19 9.98
CA GLN A 53 -3.82 -13.46 10.09
C GLN A 53 -4.48 -12.45 11.05
N VAL A 54 -5.59 -11.84 10.61
CA VAL A 54 -6.30 -10.81 11.40
C VAL A 54 -7.81 -11.01 11.37
N ILE A 55 -8.48 -10.45 12.38
CA ILE A 55 -9.92 -10.17 12.33
C ILE A 55 -10.07 -8.71 11.88
N TRP A 56 -10.63 -8.52 10.69
CA TRP A 56 -10.67 -7.21 10.01
C TRP A 56 -11.31 -6.11 10.86
N GLU A 57 -12.41 -6.42 11.54
CA GLU A 57 -13.17 -5.46 12.35
C GLU A 57 -12.40 -4.98 13.60
N LEU A 58 -11.30 -5.65 13.97
CA LEU A 58 -10.45 -5.26 15.10
C LEU A 58 -9.24 -4.40 14.67
N GLU A 59 -8.90 -4.36 13.38
CA GLU A 59 -7.79 -3.56 12.88
C GLU A 59 -8.23 -2.11 12.65
N GLN A 60 -7.91 -1.23 13.60
CA GLN A 60 -8.37 0.17 13.63
C GLN A 60 -7.94 1.00 12.41
N ASP A 61 -6.79 0.65 11.84
CA ASP A 61 -6.15 1.38 10.74
C ASP A 61 -6.30 0.62 9.41
N GLY A 62 -7.19 -0.38 9.36
CA GLY A 62 -7.41 -1.22 8.19
C GLY A 62 -7.96 -0.42 7.00
N LEU A 63 -7.20 -0.38 5.91
CA LEU A 63 -7.60 0.33 4.69
C LEU A 63 -7.51 -0.59 3.48
N ILE A 64 -8.56 -0.64 2.66
CA ILE A 64 -8.50 -1.26 1.33
C ILE A 64 -7.88 -0.24 0.37
N VAL A 65 -6.74 -0.61 -0.22
CA VAL A 65 -6.02 0.25 -1.16
C VAL A 65 -6.69 0.13 -2.53
N THR A 66 -7.47 1.15 -2.89
CA THR A 66 -8.23 1.17 -4.15
C THR A 66 -7.40 1.72 -5.32
N LYS A 67 -7.82 1.39 -6.54
CA LYS A 67 -7.19 1.85 -7.81
C LYS A 67 -7.13 3.37 -7.98
N GLN A 68 -7.89 4.15 -7.21
CA GLN A 68 -7.91 5.62 -7.34
C GLN A 68 -6.54 6.28 -7.11
N ALA A 69 -5.65 5.65 -6.33
CA ALA A 69 -4.27 6.12 -6.23
C ALA A 69 -3.60 6.17 -7.60
N TRP A 70 -3.77 5.14 -8.44
CA TRP A 70 -3.20 5.07 -9.79
C TRP A 70 -3.77 6.11 -10.75
N GLU A 71 -5.07 6.38 -10.68
CA GLU A 71 -5.72 7.41 -11.50
C GLU A 71 -5.21 8.82 -11.16
N SER A 72 -4.76 9.03 -9.92
CA SER A 72 -4.19 10.30 -9.48
C SER A 72 -2.70 10.46 -9.81
N ILE A 73 -1.98 9.36 -10.08
CA ILE A 73 -0.55 9.41 -10.42
C ILE A 73 -0.38 10.11 -11.78
N GLY A 74 0.40 11.20 -11.80
CA GLY A 74 0.61 12.03 -12.99
C GLY A 74 -0.36 13.21 -13.13
N SER A 75 -1.45 13.26 -12.35
CA SER A 75 -2.43 14.37 -12.40
C SER A 75 -1.83 15.74 -12.05
N LYS A 76 -0.76 15.77 -11.26
CA LYS A 76 -0.04 16.98 -10.84
C LYS A 76 1.04 17.43 -11.84
N GLY A 77 1.25 16.68 -12.93
CA GLY A 77 2.36 16.90 -13.85
C GLY A 77 3.72 16.49 -13.26
N PHE A 78 4.70 16.26 -14.14
CA PHE A 78 6.09 16.03 -13.72
C PHE A 78 6.85 17.37 -13.66
N GLY A 79 7.80 17.49 -12.72
CA GLY A 79 8.70 18.64 -12.64
C GLY A 79 9.59 18.77 -13.88
N SER A 80 10.21 19.93 -14.06
CA SER A 80 11.07 20.16 -15.23
C SER A 80 12.30 19.24 -15.21
N ARG A 81 12.75 18.86 -16.42
CA ARG A 81 13.88 17.94 -16.63
C ARG A 81 15.17 18.47 -16.00
N GLU A 82 15.33 19.79 -15.99
CA GLU A 82 16.53 20.50 -15.53
C GLU A 82 16.71 20.37 -14.01
N TYR A 83 15.63 20.44 -13.24
CA TYR A 83 15.68 20.26 -11.78
C TYR A 83 16.00 18.81 -11.39
N PHE A 84 15.52 17.84 -12.16
CA PHE A 84 15.88 16.44 -11.95
C PHE A 84 17.36 16.18 -12.28
N ALA A 85 17.86 16.76 -13.36
CA ALA A 85 19.25 16.60 -13.79
C ALA A 85 20.26 17.20 -12.79
N SER A 86 19.95 18.34 -12.17
CA SER A 86 20.85 18.96 -11.17
C SER A 86 21.04 18.09 -9.93
N PHE A 87 19.98 17.43 -9.45
CA PHE A 87 20.06 16.47 -8.34
C PHE A 87 20.96 15.28 -8.69
N PHE A 88 20.74 14.66 -9.86
CA PHE A 88 21.55 13.52 -10.32
C PHE A 88 23.03 13.87 -10.47
N ASN A 89 23.35 15.02 -11.07
CA ASN A 89 24.73 15.47 -11.24
C ASN A 89 25.44 15.73 -9.90
N THR A 90 24.70 16.14 -8.88
CA THR A 90 25.25 16.37 -7.54
C THR A 90 25.49 15.06 -6.77
N GLN A 91 24.62 14.07 -6.94
CA GLN A 91 24.73 12.76 -6.27
C GLN A 91 25.75 11.83 -6.94
N LEU A 92 25.87 11.86 -8.28
CA LEU A 92 26.78 10.98 -9.03
C LEU A 92 28.20 11.54 -9.19
N SER A 93 28.42 12.85 -9.00
CA SER A 93 29.77 13.44 -9.12
C SER A 93 30.71 13.12 -7.95
N LYS A 94 30.21 12.50 -6.87
CA LYS A 94 31.03 12.12 -5.71
C LYS A 94 31.58 10.69 -5.77
N THR A 95 31.26 9.90 -6.80
CA THR A 95 31.73 8.50 -6.94
C THR A 95 33.03 8.38 -7.76
N THR A 96 33.69 9.49 -8.08
CA THR A 96 35.01 9.48 -8.71
C THR A 96 36.05 10.05 -7.73
N CYS A 97 36.51 9.19 -6.81
CA CYS A 97 37.81 9.28 -6.15
C CYS A 97 38.27 7.85 -5.83
#